data_AF-A0AA88RCA0-F1
#
_entry.id   AF-A0AA88RCA0-F1
#
_cell.length_a   1.000
_cell.length_b   1.000
_cell.length_c   1.000
_cell.angle_alpha   90.00
_cell.angle_beta   90.00
_cell.angle_gamma   90.00
#
_symmetry.space_group_name_H-M   'P 1'
#
loop_
_entity.id
_entity.type
_entity.pdbx_description
1 polymer ?
#
loop_
_entity_poly.entity_id
_entity_poly.type
_entity_poly.pdbx_seq_one_letter_code
_entity_poly.pdbx_strand_id
1 'polypeptide(L)' 'SIVLEQVYDVTKFLDDHPGGDEVLLSATGKDATDDFEDVGHSSSARAMMDEFFVGEIDTATIPSKTTYTPPKQPH' A
#
# COMPACT_ATOMS: atom_id res chain seq x y z
N SER A 1 -3.32 1.71 -2.72
CA SER A 1 -2.54 0.49 -2.44
C SER A 1 -3.45 -0.72 -2.38
N ILE A 2 -2.91 -1.93 -2.56
CA ILE A 2 -3.66 -3.18 -2.38
C ILE A 2 -3.20 -3.82 -1.08
N VAL A 3 -4.12 -4.14 -0.18
CA VAL A 3 -3.86 -4.83 1.08
C VAL A 3 -4.93 -5.90 1.24
N LEU A 4 -4.55 -7.16 1.43
CA LEU A 4 -5.47 -8.29 1.57
C LEU A 4 -6.49 -8.38 0.42
N GLU A 5 -6.05 -8.21 -0.83
CA GLU A 5 -6.93 -8.22 -2.02
C GLU A 5 -8.00 -7.11 -2.04
N GLN A 6 -7.87 -6.12 -1.14
CA GLN A 6 -8.71 -4.94 -1.07
C GLN A 6 -7.96 -3.71 -1.56
N VAL A 7 -8.65 -2.85 -2.29
CA VAL A 7 -8.13 -1.60 -2.86
C VAL A 7 -8.44 -0.45 -1.91
N TYR A 8 -7.41 0.29 -1.56
CA TYR A 8 -7.48 1.47 -0.70
C TYR A 8 -6.94 2.70 -1.42
N ASP A 9 -7.71 3.78 -1.45
CA ASP A 9 -7.27 5.08 -1.96
C ASP A 9 -6.66 5.91 -0.83
N VAL A 10 -5.36 5.69 -0.65
CA VAL A 10 -4.52 6.40 0.33
C VAL A 10 -3.88 7.65 -0.26
N THR A 11 -4.31 8.12 -1.44
CA THR A 11 -3.71 9.29 -2.12
C THR A 11 -3.74 10.54 -1.24
N LYS A 12 -4.80 10.69 -0.44
CA LYS A 12 -4.94 11.81 0.52
C LYS A 12 -4.14 11.62 1.81
N PHE A 13 -3.69 10.39 2.07
CA PHE A 13 -2.97 10.00 3.27
C PHE A 13 -1.45 9.93 3.05
N LEU A 14 -0.97 10.15 1.82
CA LEU A 14 0.45 10.12 1.48
C LEU A 14 1.29 11.03 2.39
N ASP A 15 0.90 12.30 2.53
CA ASP A 15 1.60 13.28 3.36
C ASP A 15 1.37 13.10 4.87
N ASP A 16 0.28 12.42 5.25
CA ASP A 16 -0.10 12.23 6.66
C ASP A 16 0.45 10.90 7.23
N HIS A 17 1.00 10.04 6.37
CA HIS A 17 1.52 8.75 6.75
C HIS A 17 2.81 8.88 7.60
N PRO A 18 2.82 8.40 8.86
CA PRO A 18 3.99 8.52 9.74
C PRO A 18 5.25 7.80 9.22
N GLY A 19 5.09 6.82 8.34
CA GLY A 19 6.19 6.11 7.66
C GLY A 19 6.69 6.78 6.37
N GLY A 20 6.14 7.94 6.00
CA GLY A 20 6.45 8.66 4.77
C GLY A 20 5.60 8.21 3.57
N ASP A 21 5.51 9.07 2.55
CA ASP A 21 4.77 8.79 1.31
C ASP A 21 5.50 7.76 0.44
N GLU A 22 6.84 7.67 0.52
CA GLU A 22 7.67 6.80 -0.32
C GLU A 22 7.24 5.33 -0.26
N VAL A 23 6.90 4.83 0.92
CA VAL A 23 6.48 3.44 1.11
C VAL A 23 5.08 3.18 0.51
N LEU A 24 4.17 4.15 0.58
CA LEU A 24 2.85 4.07 -0.04
C LEU A 24 2.94 4.19 -1.57
N LEU A 25 3.86 5.01 -2.06
CA LEU A 25 4.13 5.17 -3.48
C LEU A 25 4.77 3.92 -4.09
N SER A 26 5.70 3.29 -3.37
CA SER A 26 6.29 1.99 -3.75
C SER A 26 5.25 0.87 -3.78
N ALA A 27 4.30 0.90 -2.85
CA ALA A 27 3.14 0.01 -2.77
C ALA A 27 2.05 0.33 -3.81
N THR A 28 2.15 1.43 -4.55
CA THR A 28 1.11 1.84 -5.49
C THR A 28 1.04 0.85 -6.66
N GLY A 29 -0.15 0.30 -6.88
CA GLY A 29 -0.40 -0.70 -7.94
C GLY A 29 0.19 -2.08 -7.65
N LYS A 30 0.63 -2.34 -6.41
CA LYS A 30 1.15 -3.64 -5.97
C LYS A 30 0.44 -4.07 -4.68
N ASP A 31 0.54 -5.36 -4.39
CA ASP A 31 0.13 -5.88 -3.08
C ASP A 31 1.17 -5.47 -2.04
N ALA A 32 0.71 -4.74 -1.03
CA ALA A 32 1.48 -4.23 0.10
C ALA A 32 1.00 -4.84 1.42
N THR A 33 0.35 -6.00 1.35
CA THR A 33 -0.10 -6.74 2.53
C THR A 33 1.07 -7.09 3.42
N ASP A 34 2.15 -7.60 2.83
CA ASP A 34 3.36 -8.01 3.54
C ASP A 34 4.02 -6.80 4.22
N ASP A 35 4.22 -5.69 3.49
CA ASP A 35 4.75 -4.45 4.06
C ASP A 35 3.88 -3.91 5.21
N PHE A 36 2.55 -3.98 5.07
CA PHE A 36 1.63 -3.48 6.09
C PHE A 36 1.66 -4.33 7.37
N GLU A 37 1.74 -5.66 7.22
CA GLU A 37 1.81 -6.63 8.32
C GLU A 37 3.19 -6.62 9.01
N ASP A 38 4.29 -6.52 8.25
CA ASP A 38 5.67 -6.50 8.75
C ASP A 38 5.94 -5.29 9.66
N VAL A 39 5.39 -4.13 9.29
CA VAL A 39 5.47 -2.91 10.11
C VAL A 39 4.69 -3.04 11.43
N GLY A 40 3.70 -3.94 11.50
CA GLY A 40 2.93 -4.18 12.72
C GLY A 40 1.99 -3.03 13.09
N HIS A 41 1.30 -2.46 12.10
CA HIS A 41 0.33 -1.38 12.31
C HIS A 41 -0.70 -1.70 13.41
N SER A 42 -1.07 -0.70 14.20
CA SER A 42 -2.06 -0.84 15.27
C SER A 42 -3.47 -1.11 14.73
N SER A 43 -4.36 -1.63 15.58
CA SER A 43 -5.78 -1.82 15.22
C SER A 43 -6.47 -0.52 14.80
N SER A 44 -6.07 0.63 15.36
CA SER A 44 -6.58 1.95 14.93
C SER A 44 -6.12 2.32 13.52
N ALA A 45 -4.89 1.98 13.12
CA ALA A 45 -4.43 2.18 11.75
C ALA A 45 -5.18 1.30 10.76
N ARG A 46 -5.47 0.03 11.13
CA ARG A 46 -6.35 -0.84 10.34
C ARG A 46 -7.76 -0.26 10.19
N ALA A 47 -8.31 0.32 11.26
CA ALA A 47 -9.61 0.98 11.20
C ALA A 47 -9.61 2.24 10.32
N MET A 48 -8.52 3.01 10.30
CA MET A 48 -8.38 4.15 9.39
C MET A 48 -8.29 3.71 7.92
N MET A 49 -7.66 2.56 7.62
CA MET A 49 -7.67 2.03 6.25
C MET A 49 -9.09 1.75 5.74
N ASP A 50 -10.01 1.33 6.61
CA ASP A 50 -11.40 1.08 6.25
C ASP A 50 -12.09 2.35 5.68
N GLU A 51 -11.70 3.55 6.14
CA GLU A 51 -12.20 4.82 5.60
C GLU A 51 -11.70 5.09 4.17
N PHE A 52 -10.52 4.56 3.82
CA PHE A 52 -9.92 4.66 2.49
C PHE A 52 -10.30 3.48 1.59
N PHE A 53 -11.14 2.55 2.05
CA PHE A 53 -11.57 1.40 1.26
C PHE A 53 -12.36 1.84 0.03
N VAL A 54 -11.90 1.42 -1.15
CA VAL A 54 -12.53 1.71 -2.44
C VAL A 54 -13.36 0.52 -2.90
N GLY A 55 -12.83 -0.70 -2.72
CA GLY A 55 -13.44 -1.92 -3.20
C GLY A 55 -12.49 -3.11 -3.20
N GLU A 56 -12.93 -4.25 -3.69
CA GLU A 56 -12.11 -5.45 -3.84
C GLU A 56 -11.42 -5.45 -5.21
N ILE A 57 -10.20 -6.00 -5.28
CA ILE A 57 -9.48 -6.08 -6.54
C ILE A 57 -9.83 -7.36 -7.31
N ASP A 58 -10.10 -7.20 -8.61
CA ASP A 58 -10.26 -8.35 -9.49
C ASP A 58 -8.88 -8.80 -10.00
N THR A 59 -8.38 -9.91 -9.46
CA THR A 59 -7.06 -10.48 -9.77
C THR A 59 -6.89 -10.84 -11.25
N ALA A 60 -7.98 -10.93 -12.04
CA ALA A 60 -7.91 -11.12 -13.48
C ALA A 60 -7.55 -9.84 -14.26
N THR A 61 -7.65 -8.67 -13.63
CA THR A 61 -7.41 -7.36 -14.26
C THR A 61 -6.07 -6.74 -13.89
N ILE A 62 -5.35 -7.31 -12.93
CA ILE A 62 -4.03 -6.82 -12.50
C ILE A 62 -2.95 -7.41 -13.42
N PRO A 63 -2.17 -6.60 -14.14
CA PRO A 63 -1.01 -7.12 -14.86
C PRO A 63 0.03 -7.65 -13.86
N SER A 64 0.12 -8.97 -13.74
CA SER A 64 1.19 -9.64 -13.01
C SER A 64 2.56 -9.25 -13.62
N LYS A 65 3.48 -8.73 -12.79
CA LYS A 65 4.83 -8.20 -13.07
C LYS A 65 4.95 -6.73 -13.49
N THR A 66 5.09 -5.88 -12.48
CA THR A 66 6.18 -4.88 -12.47
C THR A 66 7.25 -5.34 -11.48
N THR A 67 8.38 -5.80 -12.03
CA THR A 67 9.63 -6.01 -11.28
C THR A 67 10.04 -4.66 -10.68
N TYR A 68 9.74 -4.45 -9.40
CA TYR A 68 10.23 -3.28 -8.68
C TYR A 68 11.72 -3.48 -8.47
N THR A 69 12.49 -2.62 -9.10
CA THR A 69 13.93 -2.54 -8.90
C THR A 69 14.11 -1.44 -7.87
N PRO A 70 14.52 -1.74 -6.61
CA PRO A 70 14.72 -0.71 -5.61
C PRO A 70 15.71 0.33 -6.13
N PRO A 71 15.41 1.64 -6.02
CA PRO A 71 16.39 2.66 -6.36
C PRO A 71 17.60 2.51 -5.43
N LYS A 72 18.80 2.49 -6.00
CA LYS A 72 20.05 2.52 -5.24
C LYS A 72 20.07 3.79 -4.39
N GLN A 73 19.97 3.67 -3.06
CA GLN A 73 20.25 4.78 -2.16
C GLN A 73 21.70 5.25 -2.37
N PRO A 74 21.93 6.55 -2.63
CA PRO A 74 23.28 7.11 -2.64
C PRO A 74 23.84 7.20 -1.22
N HIS A 75 25.14 6.95 -1.12
CA HIS A 75 25.97 6.90 0.09
C HIS A 75 26.13 8.23 0.82
#